data_AF-A0A8I1YEE8-F1
#
_entry.id   AF-A0A8I1YEE8-F1
#
_cell.length_a   1.000
_cell.length_b   1.000
_cell.length_c   1.000
_cell.angle_alpha   90.00
_cell.angle_beta   90.00
_cell.angle_gamma   90.00
#
_symmetry.space_group_name_H-M   'P 1'
#
loop_
_entity.id
_entity.type
_entity.pdbx_description
1 polymer ?
#
loop_
_entity_poly.entity_id
_entity_poly.type
_entity_poly.pdbx_seq_one_letter_code
_entity_poly.pdbx_strand_id
1 'polypeptide(L)'
;MPKSPAEPRPDPISTSPFALQAYELIKVLDPLVGVAEATFFMNRSNEMLGGITPVTAIKQGRLDDVKRAVRAVAAEKGVFQTPL
;
A
#
# COMPACT_ATOMS: atom_id res chain seq x y z
N MET A 1 -32.46 -31.65 -9.36
CA MET A 1 -32.05 -30.33 -8.83
C MET A 1 -30.81 -29.90 -9.59
N PRO A 2 -30.86 -28.85 -10.45
CA PRO A 2 -29.65 -28.30 -11.02
C PRO A 2 -28.89 -27.51 -9.94
N LYS A 3 -27.59 -27.78 -9.79
CA LYS A 3 -26.70 -26.98 -8.94
C LYS A 3 -26.58 -25.59 -9.57
N SER A 4 -26.93 -24.55 -8.81
CA SER A 4 -26.70 -23.16 -9.23
C SER A 4 -25.21 -22.98 -9.59
N PRO A 5 -24.89 -22.23 -10.66
CA PRO A 5 -23.51 -21.87 -10.96
C PRO A 5 -22.97 -21.08 -9.76
N ALA A 6 -21.80 -21.46 -9.25
CA ALA A 6 -21.10 -20.66 -8.25
C ALA A 6 -20.87 -19.27 -8.85
N GLU A 7 -21.48 -18.25 -8.27
CA GLU A 7 -21.25 -16.86 -8.64
C GLU A 7 -19.73 -16.60 -8.58
N PRO A 8 -19.13 -15.97 -9.60
CA PRO A 8 -17.73 -15.57 -9.54
C PRO A 8 -17.59 -14.62 -8.35
N ARG A 9 -16.94 -15.12 -7.29
CA ARG A 9 -16.55 -14.30 -6.14
C ARG A 9 -15.80 -13.08 -6.71
N PRO A 10 -16.25 -11.85 -6.44
CA PRO A 10 -15.55 -10.68 -6.94
C PRO A 10 -14.10 -10.78 -6.48
N ASP A 11 -13.15 -10.78 -7.43
CA ASP A 11 -11.74 -10.72 -7.09
C ASP A 11 -11.55 -9.54 -6.12
N PRO A 12 -11.01 -9.74 -4.90
CA PRO A 12 -11.04 -8.74 -3.84
C PRO A 12 -10.22 -7.46 -4.16
N ILE A 13 -9.49 -7.46 -5.28
CA ILE A 13 -8.74 -6.30 -5.80
C ILE A 13 -9.62 -5.44 -6.73
N SER A 14 -10.77 -5.94 -7.18
CA SER A 14 -11.52 -5.37 -8.32
C SER A 14 -12.55 -4.26 -8.00
N THR A 15 -12.78 -3.83 -6.75
CA THR A 15 -13.87 -2.85 -6.48
C THR A 15 -13.61 -1.79 -5.40
N SER A 16 -12.36 -1.35 -5.19
CA SER A 16 -12.14 -0.10 -4.45
C SER A 16 -11.00 0.72 -5.05
N PRO A 17 -11.23 1.99 -5.48
CA PRO A 17 -10.16 2.87 -5.96
C PRO A 17 -9.04 3.04 -4.91
N PHE A 18 -9.35 2.87 -3.63
CA PHE A 18 -8.38 2.90 -2.54
C PHE A 18 -7.46 1.67 -2.51
N ALA A 19 -7.97 0.49 -2.89
CA ALA A 19 -7.17 -0.73 -2.96
C ALA A 19 -6.13 -0.64 -4.08
N LEU A 20 -6.52 -0.11 -5.24
CA LEU A 20 -5.60 0.14 -6.35
C LEU A 20 -4.53 1.18 -5.96
N GLN A 21 -4.92 2.27 -5.30
CA GLN A 21 -3.97 3.28 -4.82
C GLN A 21 -2.97 2.70 -3.82
N ALA A 22 -3.43 1.90 -2.87
CA ALA A 22 -2.54 1.24 -1.92
C ALA A 22 -1.58 0.26 -2.62
N TYR A 23 -2.08 -0.51 -3.59
CA TYR A 23 -1.29 -1.45 -4.37
C TYR A 23 -0.18 -0.75 -5.16
N GLU A 24 -0.48 0.37 -5.83
CA GLU A 24 0.53 1.15 -6.56
C GLU A 24 1.62 1.71 -5.64
N LEU A 25 1.26 2.09 -4.40
CA LEU A 25 2.23 2.54 -3.41
C LEU A 25 3.11 1.39 -2.88
N ILE A 26 2.55 0.19 -2.71
CA ILE A 26 3.31 -1.00 -2.32
C ILE A 26 4.37 -1.33 -3.37
N LYS A 27 4.04 -1.24 -4.67
CA LYS A 27 4.99 -1.49 -5.77
C LYS A 27 6.21 -0.56 -5.76
N VAL A 28 6.07 0.64 -5.21
CA VAL A 28 7.20 1.57 -5.06
C VAL A 28 8.17 1.09 -3.98
N LEU A 29 7.65 0.51 -2.90
CA LEU A 29 8.46 0.06 -1.75
C LEU A 29 8.97 -1.36 -1.89
N ASP A 30 8.24 -2.25 -2.57
CA ASP A 30 8.58 -3.66 -2.77
C ASP A 30 10.05 -3.88 -3.20
N PRO A 31 10.60 -3.23 -4.24
CA PRO A 31 12.00 -3.45 -4.62
C PRO A 31 13.03 -2.99 -3.56
N LEU A 32 12.64 -2.17 -2.59
CA LEU A 32 13.52 -1.58 -1.59
C LEU A 32 13.49 -2.33 -0.25
N VAL A 33 12.33 -2.87 0.13
CA VAL A 33 12.12 -3.49 1.45
C VAL A 33 11.44 -4.86 1.38
N GLY A 34 11.02 -5.30 0.21
CA GLY A 34 10.23 -6.50 -0.01
C GLY A 34 8.73 -6.31 0.27
N VAL A 35 7.92 -7.10 -0.40
CA VAL A 35 6.45 -7.03 -0.38
C VAL A 35 5.83 -7.09 1.03
N ALA A 36 6.42 -7.88 1.93
CA ALA A 36 5.93 -8.02 3.31
C ALA A 36 6.08 -6.70 4.08
N GLU A 37 7.25 -6.07 4.03
CA GLU A 37 7.53 -4.81 4.72
C GLU A 37 6.78 -3.64 4.06
N ALA A 38 6.67 -3.64 2.73
CA ALA A 38 5.86 -2.66 2.00
C ALA A 38 4.37 -2.75 2.40
N THR A 39 3.84 -3.96 2.53
CA THR A 39 2.47 -4.18 3.00
C THR A 39 2.32 -3.80 4.48
N PHE A 40 3.32 -4.09 5.30
CA PHE A 40 3.33 -3.71 6.71
C PHE A 40 3.31 -2.20 6.90
N PHE A 41 4.12 -1.46 6.12
CA PHE A 41 4.10 0.00 6.09
C PHE A 41 2.69 0.55 5.87
N MET A 42 1.93 -0.02 4.93
CA MET A 42 0.58 0.44 4.63
C MET A 42 -0.42 0.29 5.79
N ASN A 43 -0.14 -0.63 6.72
CA ASN A 43 -1.01 -0.98 7.84
C ASN A 43 -0.50 -0.47 9.19
N ARG A 44 0.69 0.14 9.25
CA ARG A 44 1.26 0.68 10.48
C ARG A 44 1.01 2.18 10.60
N SER A 45 0.82 2.66 11.82
CA SER A 45 0.80 4.09 12.12
C SER A 45 2.07 4.78 11.64
N ASN A 46 1.91 5.94 11.01
CA ASN A 46 3.01 6.73 10.47
C ASN A 46 2.95 8.17 11.01
N GLU A 47 4.02 8.61 11.65
CA GLU A 47 4.14 9.96 12.23
C GLU A 47 4.00 11.07 11.18
N MET A 48 4.48 10.85 9.96
CA MET A 48 4.33 11.80 8.85
C MET A 48 2.88 11.98 8.41
N LEU A 49 2.01 11.03 8.76
CA LEU A 49 0.57 11.08 8.49
C LEU A 49 -0.24 11.55 9.70
N GLY A 50 0.41 11.87 10.82
CA GLY A 50 -0.24 12.24 12.09
C GLY A 50 -0.67 11.02 12.91
N GLY A 51 0.10 9.93 12.86
CA GLY A 51 -0.11 8.74 13.69
C GLY A 51 -1.15 7.75 13.14
N ILE A 52 -1.76 8.03 11.98
CA ILE A 52 -2.67 7.10 11.29
C ILE A 52 -1.95 6.23 10.27
N THR A 53 -2.62 5.19 9.79
CA THR A 53 -2.08 4.29 8.77
C THR A 53 -2.20 4.89 7.36
N PRO A 54 -1.28 4.57 6.43
CA PRO A 54 -1.42 4.93 5.02
C PRO A 54 -2.76 4.54 4.39
N VAL A 55 -3.29 3.35 4.69
CA VAL A 55 -4.62 2.93 4.21
C VAL A 55 -5.73 3.85 4.71
N THR A 56 -5.66 4.30 5.97
CA THR A 56 -6.63 5.24 6.54
C THR A 56 -6.52 6.61 5.88
N ALA A 57 -5.30 7.11 5.69
CA ALA A 57 -5.05 8.38 5.02
C ALA A 57 -5.57 8.38 3.57
N ILE A 58 -5.38 7.27 2.83
CA ILE A 58 -5.95 7.09 1.49
C ILE A 58 -7.47 7.20 1.51
N LYS A 59 -8.14 6.51 2.45
CA LYS A 59 -9.61 6.56 2.60
C LYS A 59 -10.12 7.96 2.94
N GLN A 60 -9.29 8.79 3.58
CA GLN A 60 -9.56 10.20 3.88
C GLN A 60 -9.23 11.15 2.71
N GLY A 61 -8.85 10.64 1.54
CA GLY A 61 -8.47 11.46 0.39
C GLY A 61 -7.08 12.09 0.49
N ARG A 62 -6.26 11.73 1.49
CA ARG A 62 -4.92 12.27 1.74
C ARG A 62 -3.83 11.52 0.96
N LEU A 63 -4.11 11.16 -0.29
CA LEU A 63 -3.20 10.32 -1.10
C LEU A 63 -1.82 10.99 -1.31
N ASP A 64 -1.77 12.30 -1.46
CA ASP A 64 -0.52 13.01 -1.69
C ASP A 64 0.39 13.02 -0.44
N ASP A 65 -0.18 13.06 0.76
CA ASP A 65 0.57 12.90 2.02
C ASP A 65 1.18 11.49 2.08
N VAL A 66 0.40 10.48 1.70
CA VAL A 66 0.88 9.08 1.66
C VAL A 66 1.99 8.90 0.63
N LYS A 67 1.85 9.49 -0.57
CA LYS A 67 2.93 9.48 -1.57
C LYS A 67 4.20 10.13 -1.05
N ARG A 68 4.11 11.23 -0.30
CA ARG A 68 5.29 11.87 0.34
C ARG A 68 5.92 10.95 1.37
N ALA A 69 5.13 10.33 2.23
CA ALA A 69 5.63 9.37 3.22
C ALA A 69 6.31 8.16 2.55
N VAL A 70 5.71 7.60 1.51
CA VAL A 70 6.29 6.50 0.71
C VAL A 70 7.61 6.93 0.06
N ARG A 71 7.67 8.12 -0.53
CA ARG A 71 8.91 8.65 -1.12
C ARG A 71 10.00 8.89 -0.09
N ALA A 72 9.66 9.35 1.11
CA ALA A 72 10.62 9.54 2.20
C ALA A 72 11.25 8.20 2.60
N VAL A 73 10.42 7.17 2.84
CA VAL A 73 10.90 5.82 3.13
C VAL A 73 11.71 5.25 1.97
N ALA A 74 11.25 5.44 0.73
CA ALA A 74 11.97 4.97 -0.45
C ALA A 74 13.35 5.65 -0.59
N ALA A 75 13.44 6.95 -0.31
CA ALA A 75 14.70 7.69 -0.31
C ALA A 75 15.64 7.18 0.79
N GLU A 76 15.15 6.99 2.01
CA GLU A 76 15.95 6.43 3.10
C GLU A 76 16.47 5.04 2.72
N LYS A 77 15.60 4.13 2.31
CA LYS A 77 15.97 2.74 2.01
C LYS A 77 16.85 2.62 0.75
N GLY A 78 16.61 3.44 -0.27
CA GLY A 78 17.43 3.49 -1.48
C GLY A 78 18.86 4.01 -1.23
N VAL A 79 19.05 4.94 -0.30
CA VAL A 79 20.39 5.45 0.08
C VAL A 79 21.21 4.37 0.82
N PHE A 80 20.56 3.55 1.65
CA PHE A 80 21.24 2.49 2.41
C PHE A 80 21.43 1.18 1.64
N GLN A 81 20.90 1.04 0.42
CA GLN A 81 21.15 -0.12 -0.45
C GLN A 81 22.44 0.00 -1.30
N THR A 82 23.30 0.99 -1.03
CA THR A 82 24.62 1.08 -1.67
C THR A 82 25.38 -0.25 -1.43
N PRO A 83 25.73 -1.01 -2.48
CA PRO A 83 26.43 -2.28 -2.30
C PRO A 83 27.83 -1.99 -1.74
N LEU A 84 28.20 -2.71 -0.68
CA LEU A 84 29.60 -2.88 -0.26
C LEU A 84 30.36 -3.71 -1.30
#